data_AF-A8LZW1-F1
#
_entry.id   AF-A8LZW1-F1
#
_cell.length_a   1.000
_cell.length_b   1.000
_cell.length_c   1.000
_cell.angle_alpha   90.00
_cell.angle_beta   90.00
_cell.angle_gamma   90.00
#
_symmetry.space_group_name_H-M   'P 1'
#
loop_
_entity.id
_entity.type
_entity.pdbx_description
1 polymer ?
#
loop_
_entity_poly.entity_id
_entity_poly.type
_entity_poly.pdbx_seq_one_letter_code
_entity_poly.pdbx_strand_id
1 'polypeptide(L)'
;METLLYISAAIAAVGAAAEVLRRAARGTLATSRKLARLVDDLLGEPPLPGLPDGRPGLMARVGRIEGRLDALEELRPNGGSSIKDQVDRIAQATGADQAGH
;
A
#
# COMPACT_ATOMS: atom_id res chain seq x y z
N MET A 1 -16.69 35.91 51.11
CA MET A 1 -17.26 34.62 50.65
C MET A 1 -17.34 34.58 49.12
N GLU A 2 -17.92 35.59 48.48
CA GLU A 2 -18.12 35.65 47.02
C GLU A 2 -16.82 35.60 46.18
N THR A 3 -15.77 36.35 46.56
CA THR A 3 -14.49 36.36 45.83
C THR A 3 -13.82 34.99 45.79
N LEU A 4 -13.94 34.19 46.85
CA LEU A 4 -13.40 32.84 46.91
C LEU A 4 -14.15 31.88 45.96
N LEU A 5 -15.46 32.10 45.78
CA LEU A 5 -16.27 31.34 44.83
C LEU A 5 -15.91 31.66 43.37
N TYR A 6 -15.64 32.93 43.05
CA TYR A 6 -15.20 33.28 41.70
C TYR A 6 -13.82 32.74 41.36
N ILE A 7 -12.87 32.80 42.30
CA ILE A 7 -11.53 32.25 42.10
C ILE A 7 -11.60 30.73 41.90
N SER A 8 -12.38 30.01 42.71
CA SER A 8 -12.52 28.56 42.56
C SER A 8 -13.22 28.18 41.26
N ALA A 9 -14.25 28.92 40.85
CA ALA A 9 -14.93 28.71 39.56
C ALA A 9 -13.99 28.95 38.36
N ALA A 10 -13.18 30.00 38.40
CA ALA A 10 -12.21 30.30 37.35
C ALA A 10 -11.14 29.19 37.25
N ILE A 11 -10.59 28.72 38.38
CA ILE A 11 -9.63 27.62 38.41
C ILE A 11 -10.24 26.34 37.84
N ALA A 12 -11.48 26.01 38.24
CA ALA A 12 -12.18 24.84 37.74
C ALA A 12 -12.42 24.91 36.23
N ALA A 13 -12.85 26.07 35.73
CA ALA A 13 -13.09 26.27 34.29
C ALA A 13 -11.80 26.13 33.47
N VAL A 14 -10.72 26.75 33.93
CA VAL A 14 -9.40 26.65 33.26
C VAL A 14 -8.88 25.22 33.30
N GLY A 15 -8.99 24.54 34.45
CA GLY A 15 -8.57 23.14 34.61
C GLY A 15 -9.36 22.20 33.69
N ALA A 16 -10.67 22.39 33.58
CA ALA A 16 -11.51 21.61 32.68
C ALA A 16 -11.14 21.83 31.21
N ALA A 17 -10.95 23.09 30.80
CA ALA A 17 -10.53 23.43 29.44
C ALA A 17 -9.16 22.81 29.10
N ALA A 18 -8.20 22.90 30.02
CA ALA A 18 -6.87 22.32 29.86
C ALA A 18 -6.92 20.79 29.71
N GLU A 19 -7.75 20.08 30.50
CA GLU A 19 -7.87 18.62 30.41
C GLU A 19 -8.52 18.20 29.08
N VAL A 20 -9.54 18.91 28.62
CA VAL A 20 -10.17 18.67 27.30
C VAL A 20 -9.14 18.84 26.19
N LEU A 21 -8.37 19.94 26.22
CA LEU A 21 -7.32 20.19 25.23
C LEU A 21 -6.24 19.10 25.27
N ARG A 22 -5.82 18.68 26.46
CA ARG A 22 -4.84 17.60 26.65
C ARG A 22 -5.32 16.29 26.04
N ARG A 23 -6.59 15.93 26.27
CA ARG A 23 -7.19 14.71 25.71
C ARG A 23 -7.28 14.77 24.19
N ALA A 24 -7.73 15.91 23.65
CA ALA A 24 -7.79 16.13 22.21
C ALA A 24 -6.40 16.01 21.58
N ALA A 25 -5.40 16.71 22.12
CA ALA A 25 -4.03 16.67 21.63
C ALA A 25 -3.43 15.25 21.63
N ARG A 26 -3.64 14.48 22.70
CA ARG A 26 -3.18 13.08 22.77
C ARG A 26 -3.88 12.19 21.75
N GLY A 27 -5.18 12.37 21.54
CA GLY A 27 -5.93 11.66 20.51
C GLY A 27 -5.40 11.97 19.12
N THR A 28 -5.21 13.25 18.80
CA THR A 28 -4.69 13.68 17.50
C THR A 28 -3.28 13.19 17.24
N LEU A 29 -2.39 13.24 18.24
CA LEU A 29 -1.02 12.71 18.13
C LEU A 29 -0.99 11.19 17.91
N ALA A 30 -1.89 10.44 18.54
CA ALA A 30 -1.98 9.00 18.32
C ALA A 30 -2.46 8.67 16.89
N THR A 31 -3.43 9.43 16.39
CA THR A 31 -3.97 9.26 15.04
C THR A 31 -2.97 9.71 13.97
N SER A 32 -2.26 10.82 14.18
CA SER A 32 -1.27 11.31 13.21
C SER A 32 -0.15 10.30 12.97
N ARG A 33 0.32 9.61 14.02
CA ARG A 33 1.31 8.51 13.87
C ARG A 33 0.80 7.34 13.04
N LYS A 34 -0.50 7.04 13.10
CA LYS A 34 -1.11 5.99 12.26
C LYS A 34 -1.18 6.43 10.80
N LEU A 35 -1.56 7.69 10.57
CA LEU A 35 -1.61 8.26 9.23
C LEU A 35 -0.23 8.36 8.60
N ALA A 36 0.80 8.76 9.36
CA ALA A 36 2.19 8.76 8.89
C ALA A 36 2.60 7.38 8.40
N ARG A 37 2.42 6.33 9.21
CA ARG A 37 2.71 4.96 8.80
C ARG A 37 1.93 4.50 7.57
N LEU A 38 0.67 4.93 7.43
CA LEU A 38 -0.12 4.62 6.23
C LEU A 38 0.48 5.30 5.00
N VAL A 39 0.89 6.57 5.13
CA VAL A 39 1.57 7.30 4.05
C VAL A 39 2.89 6.62 3.71
N ASP A 40 3.67 6.20 4.70
CA ASP A 40 4.93 5.48 4.51
C ASP A 40 4.70 4.13 3.79
N ASP A 41 3.63 3.39 4.12
CA ASP A 41 3.27 2.15 3.41
C ASP A 41 2.79 2.40 1.97
N LEU A 42 2.12 3.53 1.70
CA LEU A 42 1.63 3.90 0.38
C LEU A 42 2.75 4.38 -0.54
N LEU A 43 3.60 5.29 -0.05
CA LEU A 43 4.69 5.90 -0.80
C LEU A 43 5.94 5.01 -0.84
N GLY A 44 6.15 4.22 0.21
CA GLY A 44 7.37 3.48 0.45
C GLY A 44 8.27 4.19 1.46
N GLU A 45 9.14 3.41 2.08
CA GLU A 45 10.14 3.88 3.03
C GLU A 45 11.49 4.04 2.32
N PRO A 46 12.24 5.13 2.55
CA PRO A 46 13.59 5.28 2.02
C PRO A 46 14.54 4.18 2.53
N PRO A 47 15.73 4.05 1.92
CA PRO A 47 16.79 3.18 2.43
C PRO A 47 17.14 3.43 3.90
N LEU A 48 17.26 2.35 4.68
CA LEU A 48 17.76 2.39 6.05
C LEU A 48 19.01 1.50 6.19
N PRO A 49 19.86 1.71 7.21
CA PRO A 49 20.91 0.77 7.55
C PRO A 49 20.34 -0.65 7.74
N GLY A 50 20.77 -1.60 6.90
CA GLY A 50 20.24 -2.97 6.87
C GLY A 50 19.09 -3.20 5.87
N LEU A 51 18.57 -2.15 5.22
CA LEU A 51 17.60 -2.21 4.13
C LEU A 51 17.99 -1.19 3.03
N PRO A 52 19.00 -1.52 2.20
CA PRO A 52 19.62 -0.56 1.27
C PRO A 52 18.68 -0.08 0.16
N ASP A 53 17.66 -0.86 -0.18
CA ASP A 53 16.68 -0.51 -1.22
C ASP A 53 15.41 0.17 -0.65
N GLY A 54 15.33 0.30 0.68
CA GLY A 54 14.13 0.76 1.37
C GLY A 54 12.96 -0.23 1.28
N ARG A 55 11.78 0.22 1.72
CA ARG A 55 10.55 -0.58 1.59
C ARG A 55 9.73 -0.06 0.40
N PRO A 56 9.39 -0.90 -0.59
CA PRO A 56 8.61 -0.45 -1.74
C PRO A 56 7.19 -0.07 -1.33
N GLY A 57 6.72 1.08 -1.81
CA GLY A 57 5.35 1.56 -1.62
C GLY A 57 4.31 0.68 -2.32
N LEU A 58 3.03 0.97 -2.04
CA LEU A 58 1.90 0.18 -2.52
C LEU A 58 1.88 0.05 -4.05
N MET A 59 2.05 1.15 -4.79
CA MET A 59 1.97 1.12 -6.26
C MET A 59 3.09 0.28 -6.90
N ALA A 60 4.30 0.35 -6.34
CA ALA A 60 5.40 -0.50 -6.79
C ALA A 60 5.13 -1.99 -6.51
N ARG A 61 4.43 -2.31 -5.41
CA ARG A 61 4.03 -3.70 -5.10
C ARG A 61 2.90 -4.17 -6.00
N VAL A 62 1.90 -3.32 -6.28
CA VAL A 62 0.79 -3.61 -7.18
C VAL A 62 1.29 -3.89 -8.59
N GLY A 63 2.16 -3.04 -9.14
CA GLY A 63 2.72 -3.26 -10.48
C GLY A 63 3.50 -4.59 -10.61
N ARG A 64 4.19 -5.02 -9.54
CA ARG A 64 4.83 -6.35 -9.53
C ARG A 64 3.83 -7.50 -9.49
N ILE A 65 2.67 -7.31 -8.86
CA ILE A 65 1.61 -8.32 -8.84
C ILE A 65 0.93 -8.38 -10.20
N GLU A 66 0.61 -7.23 -10.80
CA GLU A 66 0.03 -7.13 -12.15
C GLU A 66 0.92 -7.82 -13.18
N GLY A 67 2.22 -7.53 -13.22
CA GLY A 67 3.12 -8.22 -14.15
C GLY A 67 3.21 -9.74 -13.92
N ARG A 68 3.04 -10.21 -12.68
CA ARG A 68 2.94 -11.66 -12.41
C ARG A 68 1.60 -12.23 -12.85
N LEU A 69 0.53 -11.45 -12.73
CA LEU A 69 -0.81 -11.84 -13.17
C LEU A 69 -0.87 -11.95 -14.70
N ASP A 70 -0.25 -11.01 -15.42
CA ASP A 70 -0.13 -11.06 -16.88
C ASP A 70 0.57 -12.36 -17.33
N ALA A 71 1.69 -12.70 -16.68
CA ALA A 71 2.39 -13.95 -16.95
C ALA A 71 1.55 -15.21 -16.63
N LEU A 72 0.66 -15.14 -15.63
CA LEU A 72 -0.27 -16.24 -15.34
C LEU A 72 -1.43 -16.29 -16.35
N GLU A 73 -1.88 -15.14 -16.86
CA GLU A 73 -2.90 -15.09 -17.90
C GLU A 73 -2.40 -15.71 -19.21
N GLU A 74 -1.12 -15.56 -19.54
CA GLU A 74 -0.48 -16.26 -20.65
C GLU A 74 -0.51 -17.79 -20.50
N LEU A 75 -0.56 -18.31 -19.27
CA LEU A 75 -0.66 -19.74 -18.97
C LEU A 75 -2.12 -20.24 -18.92
N ARG A 76 -3.11 -19.37 -19.12
CA ARG A 76 -4.51 -19.78 -19.13
C ARG A 76 -4.76 -20.73 -20.30
N PRO A 77 -5.35 -21.91 -20.07
CA PRO A 77 -5.70 -22.84 -21.15
C PRO A 77 -6.58 -22.14 -22.19
N ASN A 78 -6.03 -21.94 -23.39
CA ASN A 78 -6.65 -21.21 -24.50
C ASN A 78 -7.36 -22.15 -25.51
N GLY A 79 -7.41 -23.46 -25.21
CA GLY A 79 -8.05 -24.48 -26.04
C GLY A 79 -7.41 -24.68 -27.42
N GLY A 80 -6.15 -24.26 -27.63
CA GLY A 80 -5.49 -24.40 -28.94
C GLY A 80 -5.95 -23.36 -29.97
N SER A 81 -6.53 -22.25 -29.52
CA SER A 81 -7.06 -21.17 -30.38
C SER A 81 -6.07 -20.04 -30.62
N SER A 82 -4.95 -20.01 -29.91
CA SER A 82 -3.95 -18.95 -30.08
C SER A 82 -3.37 -18.98 -31.48
N ILE A 83 -2.93 -17.82 -31.96
CA ILE A 83 -2.16 -17.70 -33.20
C ILE A 83 -0.93 -18.61 -33.14
N LYS A 84 -0.27 -18.74 -31.99
CA LYS A 84 0.84 -19.67 -31.81
C LYS A 84 0.43 -21.12 -32.08
N ASP A 85 -0.70 -21.56 -31.52
CA ASP A 85 -1.22 -22.92 -31.72
C ASP A 85 -1.60 -23.17 -33.19
N GLN A 86 -2.12 -22.16 -33.87
CA GLN A 86 -2.45 -22.23 -35.29
C GLN A 86 -1.19 -22.29 -36.16
N VAL A 87 -0.17 -21.48 -35.84
CA VAL A 87 1.13 -21.49 -36.51
C VAL A 87 1.84 -22.84 -36.30
N ASP A 88 1.84 -23.37 -35.07
CA ASP A 88 2.42 -24.68 -34.76
C ASP A 88 1.71 -25.80 -35.54
N ARG A 89 0.38 -25.73 -35.67
CA ARG A 89 -0.40 -26.67 -36.50
C ARG A 89 -0.05 -26.58 -37.98
N ILE A 90 0.16 -25.37 -38.50
CA ILE A 90 0.59 -25.16 -39.89
C ILE A 90 2.02 -25.68 -40.08
N ALA A 91 2.93 -25.41 -39.15
CA ALA A 91 4.31 -25.88 -39.20
C ALA A 91 4.37 -27.43 -39.22
N GLN A 92 3.60 -28.09 -38.36
CA GLN A 92 3.46 -29.55 -38.37
C GLN A 92 2.85 -30.08 -39.68
N ALA A 93 1.81 -29.41 -40.20
CA ALA A 93 1.16 -29.83 -41.45
C ALA A 93 2.07 -29.65 -42.68
N THR A 94 3.00 -28.71 -42.63
CA THR A 94 3.94 -28.39 -43.72
C THR A 94 5.31 -29.08 -43.56
N GLY A 95 5.56 -29.74 -42.43
CA GLY A 95 6.86 -30.35 -42.10
C GLY A 95 7.99 -29.34 -41.91
N ALA A 96 7.65 -28.05 -41.75
CA ALA A 96 8.61 -26.97 -41.58
C ALA A 96 9.33 -27.03 -40.23
N ASP A 97 8.76 -27.75 -39.26
CA ASP A 97 9.37 -28.06 -37.97
C ASP A 97 10.59 -28.99 -38.09
N GLN A 98 10.68 -29.80 -39.15
CA GLN A 98 11.81 -30.72 -39.38
C GLN A 98 12.97 -30.11 -40.18
N ALA A 99 12.77 -28.95 -40.80
CA ALA A 99 13.78 -28.30 -41.64
C ALA A 99 14.81 -27.46 -40.86
N GLY A 100 14.64 -27.31 -39.54
CA GLY A 100 15.49 -26.49 -38.67
C GLY A 100 16.43 -27.25 -37.71
N HIS A 101 16.57 -28.58 -37.90
CA HIS A 101 17.58 -29.40 -37.20
C HIS A 101 18.69 -29.84 -38.17
#